data_AF-W4RZE1-F1
#
_entry.id   AF-W4RZE1-F1
#
_cell.length_a   1.000
_cell.length_b   1.000
_cell.length_c   1.000
_cell.angle_alpha   90.00
_cell.angle_beta   90.00
_cell.angle_gamma   90.00
#
_symmetry.space_group_name_H-M   'P 1'
#
loop_
_entity.id
_entity.type
_entity.pdbx_description
1 polymer ?
#
loop_
_entity_poly.entity_id
_entity_poly.type
_entity_poly.pdbx_seq_one_letter_code
_entity_poly.pdbx_strand_id
1 'polypeptide(L)' 'MSSIVNLVAAELGVSVVPASTAQLQLPGVRYLDIEGQMPLARLALAVAPGALDTAPLVRHLWALAEVL' A
#
# COMPACT_ATOMS: atom_id res chain seq x y z
N MET A 1 6.60 -7.24 5.20
CA MET A 1 7.74 -6.41 4.75
C MET A 1 7.80 -5.16 5.63
N SER A 2 8.65 -5.16 6.66
CA SER A 2 8.77 -4.06 7.65
C SER A 2 10.17 -3.41 7.64
N SER A 3 11.02 -3.77 6.67
CA SER A 3 12.44 -3.44 6.70
C SER A 3 12.68 -1.93 6.79
N ILE A 4 11.95 -1.13 6.00
CA ILE A 4 12.19 0.32 5.94
C ILE A 4 11.76 1.03 7.24
N VAL A 5 10.64 0.64 7.85
CA VAL A 5 10.17 1.27 9.11
C VAL A 5 11.12 0.93 10.25
N ASN A 6 11.71 -0.27 10.25
CA ASN A 6 12.73 -0.67 11.23
C ASN A 6 14.02 0.13 11.09
N LEU A 7 14.45 0.46 9.86
CA LEU A 7 15.64 1.29 9.64
C LEU A 7 15.40 2.74 10.10
N VAL A 8 14.19 3.27 9.90
CA VAL A 8 13.80 4.59 10.43
C VAL A 8 13.75 4.57 11.96
N ALA A 9 13.20 3.52 12.56
CA ALA A 9 13.18 3.35 14.02
C ALA A 9 14.59 3.24 14.63
N ALA A 10 15.56 2.73 13.87
CA ALA A 10 16.98 2.70 14.23
C ALA A 10 17.71 4.01 13.93
N GLU A 11 16.99 5.09 13.61
CA GLU A 11 17.52 6.44 13.33
C GLU A 11 18.50 6.49 12.14
N LEU A 12 18.43 5.52 11.22
CA LEU A 12 19.32 5.45 10.05
C LEU A 12 18.89 6.37 8.89
N GLY A 13 17.78 7.10 9.03
CA GLY A 13 17.31 8.07 8.05
C GLY A 13 15.79 8.25 8.03
N VAL A 14 15.28 8.73 6.89
CA VAL A 14 13.85 8.96 6.63
C VAL A 14 13.38 8.19 5.39
N SER A 15 12.08 7.93 5.29
CA SER A 15 11.50 7.21 4.15
C SER A 15 10.15 7.81 3.75
N VAL A 16 9.88 7.83 2.44
CA VAL A 16 8.55 8.16 1.89
C VAL A 16 7.78 6.88 1.68
N VAL A 17 6.59 6.78 2.27
CA VAL A 17 5.79 5.56 2.27
C VAL A 17 4.35 5.85 1.84
N PRO A 18 3.64 4.87 1.28
CA PRO A 18 2.19 4.98 1.11
C PRO A 18 1.51 5.17 2.46
N ALA A 19 0.39 5.91 2.47
CA ALA A 19 -0.40 6.18 3.68
C ALA A 19 -0.80 4.90 4.44
N SER A 20 -1.04 3.79 3.73
CA SER A 20 -1.35 2.48 4.34
C SER A 20 -0.22 1.94 5.24
N THR A 21 1.03 2.34 5.00
CA THR A 21 2.17 1.93 5.84
C THR A 21 2.07 2.50 7.26
N ALA A 22 1.39 3.64 7.44
CA ALA A 22 1.18 4.24 8.75
C ALA A 22 0.31 3.38 9.69
N GLN A 23 -0.30 2.29 9.20
CA GLN A 23 -0.95 1.31 10.06
C GLN A 23 0.05 0.56 10.96
N LEU A 24 1.32 0.49 10.56
CA LEU A 24 2.40 -0.07 11.38
C LEU A 24 2.89 0.99 12.36
N GLN A 25 2.71 0.76 13.65
CA GLN A 25 3.16 1.67 14.71
C GLN A 25 4.40 1.08 15.38
N LEU A 26 5.53 1.77 15.28
CA LEU A 26 6.77 1.41 15.94
C LEU A 26 7.23 2.54 16.86
N PRO A 27 7.75 2.24 18.07
CA PRO A 27 8.39 3.23 18.92
C PRO A 27 9.51 3.97 18.16
N GLY A 28 9.58 5.29 18.37
CA GLY A 28 10.59 6.14 17.72
C GLY A 28 10.27 6.56 16.29
N VAL A 29 9.17 6.07 15.69
CA VAL A 29 8.76 6.46 14.34
C VAL A 29 7.59 7.44 14.40
N ARG A 30 7.67 8.51 13.60
CA ARG A 30 6.58 9.45 13.38
C ARG A 30 6.27 9.52 11.89
N TYR A 31 5.00 9.40 11.54
CA TYR A 31 4.51 9.63 10.19
C TYR A 31 4.12 11.10 10.05
N LEU A 32 4.59 11.74 8.98
CA LEU A 32 4.31 13.13 8.65
C LEU A 32 3.69 13.17 7.25
N ASP A 33 2.62 13.94 7.10
CA ASP A 33 2.02 14.18 5.79
C ASP A 33 2.95 15.03 4.92
N ILE A 34 2.99 14.75 3.62
CA ILE A 34 3.74 15.53 2.65
C ILE A 34 2.83 16.66 2.16
N GLU A 35 3.19 17.91 2.50
CA GLU A 35 2.46 19.10 2.05
C GLU A 35 2.70 19.40 0.56
N GLY A 36 1.71 20.02 -0.08
CA GLY A 36 1.79 20.41 -1.49
C GLY A 36 1.52 19.24 -2.45
N GLN A 37 2.30 19.14 -3.53
CA GLN A 37 2.09 18.12 -4.55
C GLN A 37 2.63 16.76 -4.09
N MET A 38 1.74 15.94 -3.53
CA MET A 38 2.09 14.64 -2.97
C MET A 38 2.19 13.55 -4.05
N PRO A 39 3.27 12.75 -4.09
CA PRO A 39 3.31 11.57 -4.94
C PRO A 39 2.28 10.54 -4.47
N LEU A 40 1.37 10.14 -5.37
CA LEU A 40 0.33 9.15 -5.07
C LEU A 40 0.79 7.73 -5.42
N ALA A 41 0.87 6.88 -4.40
CA ALA A 41 1.07 5.44 -4.57
C ALA A 41 -0.26 4.78 -4.97
N ARG A 42 -0.40 4.45 -6.25
CA ARG A 42 -1.61 3.80 -6.78
C ARG A 42 -1.59 2.30 -6.47
N LEU A 43 -2.62 1.83 -5.78
CA LEU A 43 -2.92 0.40 -5.64
C LEU A 43 -3.77 -0.04 -6.85
N ALA A 44 -3.45 -1.20 -7.42
CA ALA A 44 -4.18 -1.76 -8.55
C ALA A 44 -4.23 -3.30 -8.47
N LEU A 45 -5.23 -3.89 -9.11
CA LEU A 45 -5.34 -5.33 -9.32
C LEU A 45 -4.95 -5.70 -10.75
N ALA A 46 -4.25 -6.81 -10.90
CA ALA A 46 -3.92 -7.39 -12.20
C ALA A 46 -4.46 -8.82 -12.25
N VAL A 47 -5.07 -9.18 -13.37
CA VAL A 47 -5.60 -10.52 -13.63
C VAL A 47 -5.06 -11.04 -14.95
N ALA A 48 -4.89 -12.36 -15.05
CA ALA A 48 -4.51 -12.98 -16.31
C ALA A 48 -5.61 -12.77 -17.37
N PRO A 49 -5.26 -12.68 -18.67
CA PRO A 49 -6.25 -12.57 -19.73
C PRO A 49 -7.31 -13.68 -19.65
N GLY A 50 -8.58 -13.33 -19.76
CA GLY A 50 -9.72 -14.27 -19.67
C GLY A 50 -10.00 -14.83 -18.28
N ALA A 51 -9.25 -14.44 -17.23
CA ALA A 51 -9.47 -14.93 -15.87
C ALA A 51 -10.81 -14.46 -15.28
N LEU A 52 -11.27 -13.26 -15.67
CA LEU A 52 -12.59 -12.77 -15.26
C LEU A 52 -13.71 -13.66 -15.82
N ASP A 53 -13.51 -14.27 -16.99
CA ASP A 53 -14.50 -15.12 -17.63
C ASP A 53 -14.52 -16.54 -17.07
N THR A 54 -13.34 -17.08 -16.83
CA THR A 54 -13.11 -18.50 -16.52
C THR A 54 -13.05 -18.83 -15.04
N ALA A 55 -12.79 -17.85 -14.16
CA ALA A 55 -12.65 -18.06 -12.72
C ALA A 55 -13.67 -17.21 -11.93
N PRO A 56 -14.81 -17.81 -11.49
CA PRO A 56 -15.85 -17.09 -10.75
C PRO A 56 -15.36 -16.38 -9.49
N LEU A 57 -14.37 -16.96 -8.79
CA LEU A 57 -13.77 -16.34 -7.60
C LEU A 57 -13.01 -15.05 -7.96
N VAL A 58 -12.26 -15.06 -9.06
CA VAL A 58 -11.53 -13.87 -9.54
C VAL A 58 -12.52 -12.79 -9.96
N ARG A 59 -13.60 -13.16 -10.67
CA ARG A 59 -14.69 -12.24 -11.03
C ARG A 59 -15.33 -11.61 -9.78
N HIS A 60 -15.59 -12.41 -8.75
CA HIS A 60 -16.19 -11.91 -7.51
C HIS A 60 -15.26 -10.94 -6.77
N LEU A 61 -13.96 -11.28 -6.63
CA LEU A 61 -12.98 -10.38 -6.04
C LEU A 61 -12.85 -9.07 -6.83
N TRP A 62 -12.86 -9.14 -8.16
CA TRP A 62 -12.81 -7.97 -9.02
C TRP A 62 -14.02 -7.05 -8.78
N ALA A 63 -15.22 -7.61 -8.71
CA ALA A 63 -16.43 -6.85 -8.41
C ALA A 63 -16.39 -6.18 -7.02
N LEU A 64 -15.83 -6.86 -6.00
CA LEU A 64 -15.65 -6.26 -4.67
C LEU A 64 -14.67 -5.08 -4.70
N ALA A 65 -13.64 -5.15 -5.56
CA ALA A 65 -12.63 -4.10 -5.66
C ALA A 65 -13.11 -2.85 -6.40
N GLU A 66 -14.12 -2.95 -7.28
CA GLU A 66 -14.72 -1.80 -7.98
C GLU A 66 -15.67 -0.97 -7.09
N VAL A 67 -16.10 -1.50 -5.94
CA VAL A 67 -17.01 -0.83 -5.00
C VAL A 67 -16.25 -0.01 -3.94
N LEU A 68 -14.92 -0.16 -3.87
CA LEU A 68 -14.02 0.55 -2.96
C LEU A 68 -13.49 1.86 -3.58
#